data_AF-A0A921G1M5-F1
#
_entry.id   AF-A0A921G1M5-F1
#
_cell.length_a   1.000
_cell.length_b   1.000
_cell.length_c   1.000
_cell.angle_alpha   90.00
_cell.angle_beta   90.00
_cell.angle_gamma   90.00
#
_symmetry.space_group_name_H-M   'P 1'
#
loop_
_entity.id
_entity.type
_entity.pdbx_description
1 polymer ?
#
loop_
_entity_poly.entity_id
_entity_poly.type
_entity_poly.pdbx_seq_one_letter_code
_entity_poly.pdbx_strand_id
1 'polypeptide(L)'
;MPVNSQDFLGFAKDCHQRNDEIGYRNAIARSYYGAYHHVLPCMVNGPKDSHQGLINYLQGDASRGSEVYEARYLKGISFILSQLKAQRIVADYRLDQSVTSKQSEVAILTTERLFAKCTEMLKSRAS
;
A
#
# COMPACT_ATOMS: atom_id res chain seq x y z
N MET A 1 9.58 17.52 11.83
CA MET A 1 10.28 16.64 10.86
C MET A 1 9.23 16.01 9.96
N PRO A 2 9.43 15.95 8.63
CA PRO A 2 8.53 15.23 7.74
C PRO A 2 8.63 13.71 7.96
N VAL A 3 7.55 12.98 7.68
CA VAL A 3 7.46 11.52 7.79
C VAL A 3 7.59 10.84 6.42
N ASN A 4 7.93 9.55 6.42
CA ASN A 4 8.09 8.71 5.23
C ASN A 4 7.21 7.44 5.28
N SER A 5 7.24 6.63 4.22
CA SER A 5 6.41 5.42 4.11
C SER A 5 6.67 4.37 5.20
N GLN A 6 7.91 4.26 5.70
CA GLN A 6 8.25 3.34 6.78
C GLN A 6 7.69 3.81 8.12
N ASP A 7 7.60 5.12 8.35
CA ASP A 7 7.00 5.65 9.58
C ASP A 7 5.53 5.25 9.69
N PHE A 8 4.79 5.25 8.57
CA PHE A 8 3.42 4.74 8.52
C PHE A 8 3.33 3.24 8.84
N LEU A 9 4.26 2.43 8.34
CA LEU A 9 4.30 0.99 8.62
C LEU A 9 4.66 0.70 10.08
N GLY A 10 5.62 1.45 10.64
CA GLY A 10 5.95 1.39 12.07
C GLY A 10 4.73 1.70 12.93
N PHE A 11 4.07 2.83 12.63
CA PHE A 11 2.87 3.21 13.37
C PHE A 11 1.70 2.23 13.19
N ALA A 12 1.58 1.56 12.04
CA ALA A 12 0.61 0.49 11.85
C ALA A 12 0.83 -0.68 12.81
N LYS A 13 2.10 -1.06 13.04
CA LYS A 13 2.47 -2.10 14.01
C LYS A 13 2.16 -1.68 15.44
N ASP A 14 2.44 -0.43 15.81
CA ASP A 14 2.09 0.11 17.13
C ASP A 14 0.57 0.10 17.36
N CYS A 15 -0.20 0.49 16.33
CA CYS A 15 -1.67 0.45 16.39
C CYS A 15 -2.21 -0.96 16.60
N HIS A 16 -1.62 -1.97 15.93
CA HIS A 16 -2.00 -3.37 16.09
C HIS A 16 -1.78 -3.86 17.53
N GLN A 17 -0.69 -3.43 18.18
CA GLN A 17 -0.35 -3.82 19.55
C GLN A 17 -1.36 -3.34 20.61
N ARG A 18 -2.24 -2.39 20.29
CA ARG A 18 -3.33 -1.99 21.19
C ARG A 18 -4.29 -3.15 21.49
N ASN A 19 -4.33 -4.18 20.64
CA ASN A 19 -5.16 -5.37 20.79
C ASN A 19 -6.67 -5.07 20.93
N ASP A 20 -7.11 -3.93 20.37
CA ASP A 20 -8.49 -3.49 20.33
C ASP A 20 -8.92 -3.20 18.87
N GLU A 21 -10.24 -3.15 18.67
CA GLU A 21 -10.84 -2.96 17.34
C GLU A 21 -10.37 -1.67 16.67
N ILE A 22 -10.30 -0.58 17.44
CA ILE A 22 -9.84 0.72 16.96
C ILE A 22 -8.36 0.70 16.55
N GLY A 23 -7.52 -0.05 17.28
CA GLY A 23 -6.13 -0.30 16.92
C GLY A 23 -6.01 -1.08 15.62
N TYR A 24 -6.83 -2.12 15.42
CA TYR A 24 -6.84 -2.90 14.18
C TYR A 24 -7.28 -2.06 12.97
N ARG A 25 -8.31 -1.21 13.12
CA ARG A 25 -8.72 -0.26 12.06
C ARG A 25 -7.58 0.66 11.67
N ASN A 26 -6.93 1.28 12.64
CA ASN A 26 -5.82 2.19 12.39
C ASN A 26 -4.61 1.48 11.79
N ALA A 27 -4.32 0.25 12.22
CA ALA A 27 -3.25 -0.56 11.64
C ALA A 27 -3.49 -0.82 10.14
N ILE A 28 -4.71 -1.15 9.73
CA ILE A 28 -5.06 -1.33 8.31
C ILE A 28 -4.92 -0.01 7.53
N ALA A 29 -5.48 1.08 8.06
CA ALA A 29 -5.43 2.38 7.40
C ALA A 29 -3.97 2.83 7.18
N ARG A 30 -3.13 2.74 8.22
CA ARG A 30 -1.72 3.15 8.17
C ARG A 30 -0.87 2.22 7.31
N SER A 31 -1.18 0.92 7.28
CA SER A 31 -0.60 -0.03 6.31
C SER A 31 -0.85 0.43 4.86
N TYR A 32 -2.09 0.78 4.54
CA TYR A 32 -2.41 1.31 3.21
C TYR A 32 -1.68 2.62 2.88
N TYR A 33 -1.62 3.57 3.82
CA TYR A 33 -0.88 4.82 3.61
C TYR A 33 0.61 4.56 3.40
N GLY A 34 1.22 3.68 4.19
CA GLY A 34 2.60 3.24 4.01
C GLY A 34 2.82 2.67 2.61
N ALA A 35 1.96 1.77 2.16
CA ALA A 35 2.01 1.21 0.81
C ALA A 35 1.90 2.29 -0.28
N TYR A 36 0.90 3.18 -0.20
CA TYR A 36 0.69 4.24 -1.18
C TYR A 36 1.88 5.19 -1.28
N HIS A 37 2.37 5.70 -0.15
CA HIS A 37 3.49 6.62 -0.09
C HIS A 37 4.84 5.97 -0.41
N HIS A 38 4.92 4.63 -0.42
CA HIS A 38 6.09 3.92 -0.90
C HIS A 38 6.10 3.78 -2.42
N VAL A 39 4.94 3.54 -3.04
CA VAL A 39 4.84 3.30 -4.49
C VAL A 39 4.89 4.59 -5.30
N LEU A 40 4.15 5.62 -4.88
CA LEU A 40 3.99 6.84 -5.67
C LEU A 40 5.34 7.47 -6.09
N PRO A 41 6.34 7.61 -5.20
CA PRO A 41 7.63 8.20 -5.58
C PRO A 41 8.46 7.34 -6.54
N CYS A 42 8.14 6.05 -6.69
CA CYS A 42 8.82 5.18 -7.65
C CYS A 42 8.36 5.43 -9.09
N MET A 43 7.19 6.03 -9.30
CA MET A 43 6.62 6.24 -10.63
C MET A 43 7.06 7.59 -11.18
N VAL A 44 7.59 7.60 -12.41
CA VAL A 44 8.01 8.85 -13.08
C VAL A 44 6.79 9.61 -13.60
N ASN A 45 5.83 8.88 -14.17
CA ASN A 45 4.65 9.43 -14.84
C ASN A 45 3.36 9.16 -14.04
N GLY A 46 3.48 8.80 -12.77
CA GLY A 46 2.35 8.48 -11.90
C GLY A 46 1.42 9.68 -11.65
N PRO A 47 0.10 9.46 -11.52
CA PRO A 47 -0.83 10.54 -11.23
C PRO A 47 -0.60 11.09 -9.82
N LYS A 48 -0.57 12.41 -9.71
CA LYS A 48 -0.43 13.11 -8.44
C LYS A 48 -1.76 13.09 -7.67
N ASP A 49 -1.69 12.87 -6.37
CA ASP A 49 -2.77 13.08 -5.41
C ASP A 49 -4.07 12.29 -5.64
N SER A 50 -4.00 11.17 -6.38
CA SER A 50 -5.14 10.27 -6.58
C SER A 50 -4.81 8.84 -6.21
N HIS A 51 -5.39 8.38 -5.11
CA HIS A 51 -5.28 7.00 -4.64
C HIS A 51 -5.79 5.98 -5.66
N GLN A 52 -6.97 6.23 -6.26
CA GLN A 52 -7.50 5.36 -7.32
C GLN A 52 -6.73 5.56 -8.63
N GLY A 53 -6.33 6.79 -8.93
CA GLY A 53 -5.54 7.12 -10.12
C GLY A 53 -4.26 6.31 -10.18
N LEU A 54 -3.50 6.23 -9.08
CA LEU A 54 -2.27 5.45 -9.04
C LEU A 54 -2.51 3.96 -9.33
N ILE A 55 -3.56 3.37 -8.74
CA ILE A 55 -3.91 1.96 -8.98
C ILE A 55 -4.25 1.74 -10.46
N ASN A 56 -5.10 2.60 -11.04
CA ASN A 56 -5.50 2.51 -12.44
C ASN A 56 -4.31 2.68 -13.38
N TYR A 57 -3.42 3.63 -13.06
CA TYR A 57 -2.20 3.90 -13.82
C TYR A 57 -1.28 2.69 -13.85
N LEU A 58 -1.06 2.04 -12.70
CA LEU A 58 -0.25 0.84 -12.58
C LEU A 58 -0.83 -0.34 -13.37
N GLN A 59 -2.16 -0.48 -13.42
CA GLN A 59 -2.85 -1.51 -14.20
C GLN A 59 -2.87 -1.22 -15.71
N GLY A 60 -2.89 0.05 -16.08
CA GLY A 60 -2.98 0.53 -17.44
C GLY A 60 -1.62 0.99 -17.95
N ASP A 61 -1.49 2.29 -18.13
CA ASP A 61 -0.41 2.97 -18.87
C ASP A 61 0.99 2.56 -18.40
N ALA A 62 1.22 2.47 -17.09
CA ALA A 62 2.51 2.04 -16.56
C ALA A 62 2.88 0.64 -17.08
N SER A 63 1.96 -0.33 -16.92
CA SER A 63 2.19 -1.71 -17.35
C SER A 63 2.18 -1.92 -18.86
N ARG A 64 1.79 -0.90 -19.63
CA ARG A 64 1.84 -0.85 -21.10
C ARG A 64 3.09 -0.15 -21.64
N GLY A 65 4.04 0.22 -20.78
CA GLY A 65 5.34 0.78 -21.19
C GLY A 65 5.53 2.26 -20.89
N SER A 66 4.64 2.89 -20.12
CA SER A 66 4.83 4.29 -19.68
C SER A 66 5.79 4.44 -18.49
N GLU A 67 6.28 3.31 -17.98
CA GLU A 67 7.32 3.23 -16.96
C GLU A 67 8.42 2.28 -17.42
N VAL A 68 9.63 2.48 -16.90
CA VAL A 68 10.82 1.66 -17.19
C VAL A 68 10.81 0.28 -16.49
N TYR A 69 9.75 -0.03 -15.74
CA TYR A 69 9.64 -1.24 -14.94
C TYR A 69 8.85 -2.32 -15.68
N GLU A 70 9.21 -3.59 -15.46
CA GLU A 70 8.48 -4.70 -16.07
C GLU A 70 7.01 -4.73 -15.64
N ALA A 71 6.11 -4.98 -16.59
CA ALA A 71 4.67 -5.01 -16.38
C ALA A 71 4.22 -5.95 -15.24
N ARG A 72 4.94 -7.06 -14.99
CA ARG A 72 4.65 -8.00 -13.90
C ARG A 72 4.71 -7.35 -12.52
N TYR A 73 5.66 -6.44 -12.29
CA TYR A 73 5.80 -5.74 -11.02
C TYR A 73 4.68 -4.73 -10.85
N LEU A 74 4.43 -3.92 -11.88
CA LEU A 74 3.40 -2.88 -11.87
C LEU A 74 2.00 -3.44 -11.62
N LYS A 75 1.64 -4.52 -12.34
CA LYS A 75 0.37 -5.24 -12.10
C LYS A 75 0.31 -5.84 -10.71
N GLY A 76 1.37 -6.52 -10.26
CA GLY A 76 1.44 -7.10 -8.92
C GLY A 76 1.25 -6.05 -7.81
N ILE A 77 1.94 -4.92 -7.91
CA ILE A 77 1.80 -3.79 -6.97
C ILE A 77 0.37 -3.23 -7.00
N SER A 78 -0.21 -3.08 -8.20
CA SER A 78 -1.57 -2.56 -8.33
C SER A 78 -2.62 -3.42 -7.61
N PHE A 79 -2.50 -4.75 -7.68
CA PHE A 79 -3.41 -5.66 -7.01
C PHE A 79 -3.29 -5.55 -5.49
N ILE A 80 -2.07 -5.44 -4.98
CA ILE A 80 -1.82 -5.25 -3.55
C ILE A 80 -2.41 -3.92 -3.07
N LEU A 81 -2.15 -2.82 -3.78
CA LEU A 81 -2.71 -1.50 -3.44
C LEU A 81 -4.25 -1.50 -3.48
N SER A 82 -4.85 -2.17 -4.46
CA SER A 82 -6.30 -2.30 -4.57
C SER A 82 -6.88 -3.08 -3.38
N GLN A 83 -6.23 -4.17 -2.98
CA GLN A 83 -6.64 -4.97 -1.81
C GLN A 83 -6.56 -4.15 -0.52
N LEU A 84 -5.43 -3.50 -0.26
CA LEU A 84 -5.24 -2.67 0.94
C LEU A 84 -6.21 -1.49 0.97
N LYS A 85 -6.49 -0.86 -0.18
CA LYS A 85 -7.49 0.21 -0.27
C LYS A 85 -8.88 -0.28 0.10
N ALA A 86 -9.29 -1.44 -0.38
CA ALA A 86 -10.59 -2.03 -0.04
C ALA A 86 -10.69 -2.31 1.47
N GLN A 87 -9.64 -2.85 2.08
CA GLN A 87 -9.58 -3.06 3.52
C GLN A 87 -9.63 -1.75 4.30
N ARG A 88 -8.92 -0.71 3.84
CA ARG A 88 -8.98 0.63 4.43
C ARG A 88 -10.41 1.19 4.38
N ILE A 89 -11.15 1.01 3.29
CA ILE A 89 -12.53 1.51 3.21
C ILE A 89 -13.41 0.89 4.31
N VAL A 90 -13.25 -0.40 4.58
CA VAL A 90 -13.94 -1.07 5.68
C VAL A 90 -13.48 -0.49 7.03
N ALA A 91 -12.17 -0.39 7.24
CA ALA A 91 -11.60 0.10 8.49
C ALA A 91 -12.02 1.56 8.81
N ASP A 92 -11.97 2.47 7.85
CA ASP A 92 -12.20 3.90 8.07
C ASP A 92 -13.69 4.27 8.05
N TYR A 93 -14.51 3.58 7.24
CA TYR A 93 -15.86 4.07 6.92
C TYR A 93 -17.00 3.09 7.26
N ARG A 94 -16.73 1.80 7.45
CA ARG A 94 -17.77 0.80 7.77
C ARG A 94 -17.75 0.48 9.25
N LEU A 95 -18.40 1.34 10.05
CA LEU A 95 -18.46 1.23 11.51
C LEU A 95 -19.44 0.14 11.99
N ASP A 96 -20.32 -0.30 11.10
CA ASP A 96 -21.24 -1.42 11.28
C ASP A 96 -20.57 -2.80 11.09
N GLN A 97 -19.32 -2.83 10.62
CA GLN A 97 -18.56 -4.06 10.39
C GLN A 97 -17.37 -4.14 11.35
N SER A 98 -17.16 -5.29 11.99
CA SER A 98 -16.01 -5.48 12.88
C SER A 98 -14.72 -5.72 12.11
N VAL A 99 -13.63 -5.08 12.56
CA VAL A 99 -12.27 -5.38 12.10
C VAL A 99 -11.55 -6.25 13.13
N THR A 100 -10.93 -7.33 12.66
CA THR A 100 -10.26 -8.32 13.50
C THR A 100 -8.74 -8.11 13.54
N SER A 101 -8.12 -8.64 14.60
CA SER A 101 -6.67 -8.73 14.71
C SER A 101 -6.04 -9.35 13.46
N LYS A 102 -6.62 -10.46 12.96
CA LYS A 102 -6.11 -11.14 11.76
C LYS A 102 -6.12 -10.27 10.51
N GLN A 103 -7.18 -9.48 10.30
CA GLN A 103 -7.24 -8.57 9.15
C GLN A 103 -6.15 -7.50 9.23
N SER A 104 -5.90 -6.95 10.42
CA SER A 104 -4.82 -5.97 10.61
C SER A 104 -3.42 -6.56 10.42
N GLU A 105 -3.15 -7.76 10.94
CA GLU A 105 -1.90 -8.48 10.73
C GLU A 105 -1.66 -8.73 9.23
N VAL A 106 -2.69 -9.19 8.51
CA VAL A 106 -2.60 -9.41 7.05
C VAL A 106 -2.29 -8.11 6.31
N ALA A 107 -2.88 -6.98 6.69
CA ALA A 107 -2.59 -5.69 6.04
C ALA A 107 -1.12 -5.25 6.24
N ILE A 108 -0.58 -5.45 7.45
CA ILE A 108 0.83 -5.15 7.77
C ILE A 108 1.76 -6.03 6.91
N LEU A 109 1.59 -7.36 6.96
CA LEU A 109 2.41 -8.31 6.20
C LEU A 109 2.29 -8.10 4.68
N THR A 110 1.13 -7.65 4.21
CA THR A 110 0.91 -7.34 2.79
C THR A 110 1.65 -6.06 2.38
N THR A 111 1.73 -5.07 3.26
CA THR A 111 2.50 -3.84 3.04
C THR A 111 4.01 -4.13 3.02
N GLU A 112 4.51 -4.97 3.92
CA GLU A 112 5.91 -5.42 3.92
C GLU A 112 6.28 -6.15 2.61
N ARG A 113 5.40 -7.05 2.15
CA ARG A 113 5.57 -7.72 0.85
C ARG A 113 5.57 -6.76 -0.33
N LEU A 114 4.77 -5.69 -0.26
CA LEU A 114 4.79 -4.64 -1.28
C LEU A 114 6.14 -3.89 -1.27
N PHE A 115 6.68 -3.54 -0.09
CA PHE A 115 7.97 -2.86 0.01
C PHE A 115 9.11 -3.72 -0.57
N ALA A 116 9.10 -5.02 -0.29
CA ALA A 116 10.03 -5.98 -0.88
C ALA A 116 9.89 -6.01 -2.42
N LYS A 117 8.66 -6.05 -2.93
CA LYS A 117 8.39 -6.04 -4.38
C LYS A 117 8.86 -4.75 -5.06
N CYS A 118 8.68 -3.59 -4.42
CA CYS A 118 9.24 -2.32 -4.91
C CYS A 118 10.76 -2.36 -4.93
N THR A 119 11.39 -2.93 -3.90
CA THR A 119 12.86 -3.09 -3.84
C THR A 119 13.38 -3.96 -4.98
N GLU A 120 12.73 -5.08 -5.28
CA GLU A 120 13.06 -5.96 -6.41
C GLU A 120 12.90 -5.22 -7.76
N MET A 121 11.77 -4.55 -7.95
CA MET A 121 11.47 -3.77 -9.16
C MET A 121 12.49 -2.65 -9.41
N LEU A 122 12.96 -1.97 -8.35
CA LEU A 122 13.96 -0.92 -8.47
C LEU A 122 15.34 -1.48 -8.85
N LYS A 123 15.69 -2.70 -8.40
CA LYS A 123 16.94 -3.37 -8.78
C LYS A 123 16.93 -3.82 -10.24
N SER A 124 15.79 -4.28 -10.76
CA SER A 124 15.68 -4.74 -12.15
C SER A 124 15.79 -3.61 -13.20
N ARG A 125 15.69 -2.34 -12.78
CA ARG A 125 15.94 -1.16 -13.63
C ARG A 125 17.43 -0.85 -13.82
N ALA A 126 18.29 -1.33 -12.93
CA ALA A 126 19.72 -1.01 -12.90
C ALA A 126 20.58 -1.99 -13.73
N SER A 127 19.96 -2.75 -14.63
CA SER A 127 20.58 -3.69 -15.57
C SER A 127 20.28 -3.25 -16.99
#